data_AF-A0A1V9EH97-F1
#
_entry.id   AF-A0A1V9EH97-F1
#
_cell.length_a   1.000
_cell.length_b   1.000
_cell.length_c   1.000
_cell.angle_alpha   90.00
_cell.angle_beta   90.00
_cell.angle_gamma   90.00
#
_symmetry.space_group_name_H-M   'P 1'
#
loop_
_entity.id
_entity.type
_entity.pdbx_description
1 polymer ?
#
loop_
_entity_poly.entity_id
_entity_poly.type
_entity_poly.pdbx_seq_one_letter_code
_entity_poly.pdbx_strand_id
1 'polypeptide(L)'
;MIHKKKTIRLFPKDITGNLVKDRQEVVINWRSGQLVLDEPPFNGGKDIGPDPFTAILSGLVGCTLTTLRMYINKKGWDITDIHCSVNMWQEQEPFKTCIYRTVSFGQPVTEEQKEKLLWIAKNCPAAKLLQGEIVIESYLSDDATVPAGTGDYPPADAGIMNESL
;
A
#
# COMPACT_ATOMS: atom_id res chain seq x y z
N MET A 1 -12.83 0.35 -32.01
CA MET A 1 -12.62 1.52 -31.14
C MET A 1 -11.49 1.19 -30.16
N ILE A 2 -10.31 1.78 -30.36
CA ILE A 2 -9.16 1.57 -29.48
C ILE A 2 -9.46 2.31 -28.18
N HIS A 3 -9.70 1.57 -27.10
CA HIS A 3 -9.75 2.16 -25.76
C HIS A 3 -8.34 2.65 -25.46
N LYS A 4 -8.08 3.96 -25.64
CA LYS A 4 -6.81 4.57 -25.22
C LYS A 4 -6.60 4.18 -23.75
N LYS A 5 -5.53 3.43 -23.46
CA LYS A 5 -5.15 3.08 -22.09
C LYS A 5 -4.95 4.40 -21.35
N LYS A 6 -5.86 4.70 -20.42
CA LYS A 6 -5.83 5.93 -19.64
C LYS A 6 -4.75 5.74 -18.55
N THR A 7 -3.61 6.39 -18.71
CA THR A 7 -2.63 6.53 -17.62
C THR A 7 -3.24 7.41 -16.54
N ILE A 8 -3.25 6.94 -15.30
CA ILE A 8 -3.81 7.63 -14.14
C ILE A 8 -2.70 7.83 -13.13
N ARG A 9 -2.40 9.09 -12.78
CA ARG A 9 -1.51 9.38 -11.66
C ARG A 9 -2.26 9.10 -10.36
N LEU A 10 -1.65 8.26 -9.53
CA LEU A 10 -2.23 7.84 -8.26
C LEU A 10 -2.18 8.94 -7.20
N PHE A 11 -1.08 9.69 -7.13
CA PHE A 11 -0.90 10.80 -6.19
C PHE A 11 -0.66 12.11 -6.93
N PRO A 12 -1.17 13.25 -6.45
CA PRO A 12 -0.97 14.54 -7.12
C PRO A 12 0.47 15.04 -7.01
N LYS A 13 1.17 14.65 -5.95
CA LYS A 13 2.58 14.95 -5.69
C LYS A 13 3.30 13.70 -5.21
N ASP A 14 4.62 13.73 -5.28
CA ASP A 14 5.45 12.58 -4.93
C ASP A 14 5.48 12.36 -3.41
N ILE A 15 5.68 11.10 -3.02
CA ILE A 15 6.04 10.73 -1.65
C ILE A 15 7.56 10.85 -1.58
N THR A 16 8.08 11.63 -0.64
CA THR A 16 9.53 11.87 -0.52
C THR A 16 10.06 11.36 0.81
N GLY A 17 11.35 11.05 0.87
CA GLY A 17 12.03 10.59 2.06
C GLY A 17 13.37 11.30 2.23
N ASN A 18 13.77 11.53 3.48
CA ASN A 18 15.08 12.05 3.83
C ASN A 18 15.75 11.17 4.88
N LEU A 19 17.05 10.92 4.71
CA LEU A 19 17.86 10.22 5.69
C LEU A 19 18.05 11.10 6.93
N VAL A 20 17.94 10.50 8.11
CA VAL A 20 18.45 11.11 9.34
C VAL A 20 19.93 10.80 9.44
N LYS A 21 20.73 11.85 9.61
CA LYS A 21 22.19 11.74 9.69
C LYS A 21 22.61 10.70 10.74
N ASP A 22 23.56 9.84 10.36
CA ASP A 22 24.18 8.81 11.20
C ASP A 22 23.20 7.75 11.74
N ARG A 23 22.06 7.53 11.06
CA ARG A 23 21.01 6.57 11.45
C ARG A 23 20.40 5.85 10.25
N GLN A 24 19.74 4.72 10.51
CA GLN A 24 18.86 4.02 9.56
C GLN A 24 17.42 4.57 9.54
N GLU A 25 17.19 5.71 10.21
CA GLU A 25 15.89 6.37 10.23
C GLU A 25 15.66 7.16 8.94
N VAL A 26 14.47 6.98 8.37
CA VAL A 26 13.97 7.73 7.22
C VAL A 26 12.70 8.48 7.60
N VAL A 27 12.69 9.79 7.39
CA VAL A 27 11.47 10.62 7.52
C VAL A 27 10.78 10.69 6.16
N ILE A 28 9.60 10.10 6.07
CA ILE A 28 8.77 10.07 4.87
C ILE A 28 7.68 11.15 4.96
N ASN A 29 7.60 12.00 3.95
CA ASN A 29 6.52 12.96 3.76
C ASN A 29 5.47 12.38 2.81
N TRP A 30 4.23 12.24 3.26
CA TRP A 30 3.10 11.73 2.47
C TRP A 30 1.91 12.66 2.58
N ARG A 31 1.24 12.98 1.47
CA ARG A 31 0.05 13.86 1.38
C ARG A 31 0.06 14.99 2.44
N SER A 32 -0.61 14.80 3.57
CA SER A 32 -0.83 15.78 4.63
C SER A 32 0.00 15.56 5.91
N GLY A 33 1.00 14.68 5.91
CA GLY A 33 1.76 14.37 7.12
C GLY A 33 3.11 13.69 6.90
N GLN A 34 3.69 13.24 8.01
CA GLN A 34 4.96 12.54 8.05
C GLN A 34 4.79 11.17 8.72
N LEU A 35 5.61 10.20 8.31
CA LEU A 35 5.80 8.95 9.03
C LEU A 35 7.28 8.58 9.02
N VAL A 36 7.70 7.77 9.98
CA VAL A 36 9.08 7.30 10.11
C VAL A 36 9.14 5.84 9.72
N LEU A 37 10.15 5.47 8.92
CA LEU A 37 10.65 4.10 8.84
C LEU A 37 12.00 4.04 9.55
N ASP A 38 12.27 2.96 10.26
CA ASP A 38 13.59 2.70 10.83
C ASP A 38 13.84 1.19 10.78
N GLU A 39 15.09 0.83 10.52
CA GLU A 39 15.48 -0.56 10.53
C GLU A 39 15.51 -1.13 11.97
N PRO A 40 15.43 -2.45 12.13
CA PRO A 40 15.66 -3.08 13.41
C PRO A 40 17.13 -2.99 13.87
N PRO A 41 17.41 -3.23 15.17
CA PRO A 41 18.75 -3.16 15.75
C PRO A 41 19.81 -3.99 15.03
N PHE A 42 19.44 -5.16 14.49
CA PHE A 42 20.38 -6.02 13.77
C PHE A 42 20.87 -5.41 12.44
N ASN A 43 20.12 -4.46 11.89
CA ASN A 43 20.47 -3.66 10.71
C ASN A 43 20.95 -2.25 11.10
N GLY A 44 21.16 -1.95 12.39
CA GLY A 44 21.70 -0.69 12.88
C GLY A 44 20.68 0.43 13.09
N GLY A 45 19.38 0.14 13.00
CA GLY A 45 18.32 1.07 13.37
C GLY A 45 17.87 0.93 14.82
N LYS A 46 16.78 1.62 15.19
CA LYS A 46 16.29 1.70 16.57
C LYS A 46 14.85 1.20 16.76
N ASP A 47 14.24 0.55 15.75
CA ASP A 47 12.85 0.07 15.80
C ASP A 47 11.82 1.17 16.17
N ILE A 48 12.07 2.43 15.82
CA ILE A 48 11.12 3.54 16.11
C ILE A 48 10.01 3.70 15.08
N GLY A 49 10.04 2.90 14.02
CA GLY A 49 9.06 2.80 12.95
C GLY A 49 9.18 1.43 12.27
N PRO A 50 8.23 1.06 11.39
CA PRO A 50 8.34 -0.19 10.66
C PRO A 50 9.54 -0.16 9.69
N ASP A 51 10.17 -1.31 9.49
CA ASP A 51 11.08 -1.50 8.36
C ASP A 51 10.32 -1.41 7.02
N PRO A 52 11.01 -1.26 5.88
CA PRO A 52 10.36 -1.10 4.58
C PRO A 52 9.40 -2.24 4.19
N PHE A 53 9.76 -3.49 4.51
CA PHE A 53 8.92 -4.65 4.21
C PHE A 53 7.68 -4.68 5.09
N THR A 54 7.82 -4.38 6.38
CA THR A 54 6.70 -4.22 7.30
C THR A 54 5.76 -3.10 6.84
N ALA A 55 6.28 -1.99 6.33
CA ALA A 55 5.47 -0.88 5.80
C ALA A 55 4.64 -1.31 4.57
N ILE A 56 5.23 -2.07 3.63
CA ILE A 56 4.52 -2.61 2.46
C ILE A 56 3.38 -3.54 2.89
N LEU A 57 3.65 -4.50 3.77
CA LEU A 57 2.62 -5.43 4.25
C LEU A 57 1.53 -4.72 5.06
N SER A 58 1.89 -3.70 5.83
CA SER A 58 0.94 -2.86 6.58
C SER A 58 -0.05 -2.15 5.66
N GLY A 59 0.40 -1.70 4.48
CA GLY A 59 -0.47 -1.16 3.43
C GLY A 59 -1.52 -2.17 2.95
N LEU A 60 -1.12 -3.44 2.76
CA LEU A 60 -2.05 -4.50 2.37
C LEU A 60 -3.05 -4.84 3.50
N VAL A 61 -2.59 -4.88 4.76
CA VAL A 61 -3.47 -5.07 5.93
C VAL A 61 -4.51 -3.95 6.01
N GLY A 62 -4.06 -2.69 6.01
CA GLY A 62 -4.93 -1.52 6.13
C GLY A 62 -5.94 -1.41 4.99
N CYS A 63 -5.49 -1.63 3.75
CA CYS A 63 -6.38 -1.62 2.58
C CYS A 63 -7.42 -2.74 2.62
N THR A 64 -7.03 -3.93 3.08
CA THR A 64 -7.95 -5.06 3.27
C THR A 64 -9.03 -4.72 4.27
N LEU A 65 -8.66 -4.35 5.50
CA LEU A 65 -9.63 -4.09 6.58
C LEU A 65 -10.56 -2.91 6.24
N THR A 66 -10.02 -1.84 5.64
CA THR A 66 -10.82 -0.69 5.21
C THR A 66 -11.85 -1.08 4.15
N THR A 67 -11.43 -1.85 3.13
CA THR A 67 -12.34 -2.29 2.05
C THR A 67 -13.43 -3.23 2.58
N LEU A 68 -13.09 -4.13 3.51
CA LEU A 68 -14.06 -5.00 4.18
C LEU A 68 -15.07 -4.18 4.98
N ARG A 69 -14.62 -3.22 5.79
CA ARG A 69 -15.49 -2.32 6.56
C ARG A 69 -16.46 -1.56 5.65
N MET A 70 -15.97 -1.01 4.53
CA MET A 70 -16.82 -0.32 3.56
C MET A 70 -17.90 -1.25 3.00
N TYR A 71 -17.56 -2.50 2.67
CA TYR A 71 -18.50 -3.47 2.12
C TYR A 71 -19.55 -3.91 3.15
N ILE A 72 -19.12 -4.19 4.37
CA ILE A 72 -19.98 -4.56 5.50
C ILE A 72 -21.01 -3.46 5.76
N ASN A 73 -20.55 -2.21 5.84
CA ASN A 73 -21.43 -1.05 6.03
C ASN A 73 -22.42 -0.92 4.87
N LYS A 74 -21.98 -1.11 3.63
CA LYS A 74 -22.85 -1.08 2.44
C LYS A 74 -23.92 -2.17 2.48
N LYS A 75 -23.65 -3.32 3.11
CA LYS A 75 -24.58 -4.44 3.24
C LYS A 75 -25.42 -4.40 4.51
N GLY A 76 -25.14 -3.48 5.43
CA GLY A 76 -25.81 -3.41 6.73
C GLY A 76 -25.55 -4.64 7.60
N TRP A 77 -24.38 -5.29 7.43
CA TRP A 77 -24.02 -6.45 8.25
C TRP A 77 -23.43 -6.00 9.59
N ASP A 78 -23.82 -6.65 10.67
CA ASP A 78 -23.26 -6.42 12.00
C ASP A 78 -22.00 -7.28 12.22
N ILE A 79 -20.92 -6.93 11.51
CA ILE A 79 -19.61 -7.60 11.63
C ILE A 79 -18.60 -6.55 12.08
N THR A 80 -18.35 -6.50 13.39
CA THR A 80 -17.49 -5.49 14.03
C THR A 80 -16.05 -5.95 14.24
N ASP A 81 -15.87 -7.21 14.66
CA ASP A 81 -14.58 -7.84 14.94
C ASP A 81 -14.01 -8.64 13.75
N ILE A 82 -12.93 -8.12 13.14
CA ILE A 82 -12.22 -8.70 12.00
C ILE A 82 -10.73 -8.50 12.20
N HIS A 83 -9.97 -9.57 12.02
CA HIS A 83 -8.51 -9.54 12.02
C HIS A 83 -7.96 -9.91 10.65
N CYS A 84 -6.84 -9.31 10.29
CA CYS A 84 -6.11 -9.58 9.06
C CYS A 84 -4.63 -9.76 9.42
N SER A 85 -4.08 -10.93 9.15
CA SER A 85 -2.63 -11.18 9.23
C SER A 85 -2.07 -11.35 7.82
N VAL A 86 -0.90 -10.78 7.59
CA VAL A 86 -0.19 -10.84 6.31
C VAL A 86 1.27 -11.12 6.61
N ASN A 87 1.88 -11.97 5.79
CA ASN A 87 3.31 -12.23 5.82
C ASN A 87 3.77 -12.66 4.41
N MET A 88 5.08 -12.75 4.19
CA MET A 88 5.65 -13.11 2.90
C MET A 88 6.89 -13.98 3.02
N TRP A 89 7.23 -14.63 1.93
CA TRP A 89 8.50 -15.34 1.76
C TRP A 89 8.98 -15.16 0.32
N GLN A 90 10.28 -15.39 0.10
CA GLN A 90 10.91 -15.19 -1.21
C GLN A 90 11.68 -16.46 -1.62
N GLU A 91 11.41 -16.94 -2.82
CA GLU A 91 12.30 -17.85 -3.56
C GLU A 91 13.34 -16.97 -4.27
N GLN A 92 14.60 -17.41 -4.28
CA GLN A 92 15.69 -16.65 -4.92
C GLN A 92 15.85 -16.99 -6.41
N GLU A 93 15.53 -18.23 -6.81
CA GLU A 93 15.74 -18.70 -8.19
C GLU A 93 14.60 -19.62 -8.67
N PRO A 94 13.75 -19.16 -9.61
CA PRO A 94 13.64 -17.77 -10.04
C PRO A 94 13.22 -16.87 -8.88
N PHE A 95 13.64 -15.60 -8.90
CA PHE A 95 13.22 -14.66 -7.87
C PHE A 95 11.70 -14.52 -7.87
N LYS A 96 11.07 -14.89 -6.75
CA LYS A 96 9.61 -14.86 -6.59
C LYS A 96 9.26 -14.51 -5.16
N THR A 97 8.46 -13.47 -5.01
CA THR A 97 7.87 -13.09 -3.73
C THR A 97 6.47 -13.66 -3.60
N CYS A 98 6.19 -14.35 -2.51
CA CYS A 98 4.88 -14.87 -2.17
C CYS A 98 4.35 -14.17 -0.92
N ILE A 99 3.29 -13.39 -1.06
CA ILE A 99 2.57 -12.77 0.06
C ILE A 99 1.33 -13.60 0.34
N TYR A 100 1.13 -13.98 1.60
CA TYR A 100 -0.05 -14.70 2.06
C TYR A 100 -0.78 -13.89 3.12
N ARG A 101 -2.10 -14.11 3.20
CA ARG A 101 -2.99 -13.37 4.08
C ARG A 101 -4.05 -14.29 4.66
N THR A 102 -4.33 -14.13 5.95
CA THR A 102 -5.46 -14.76 6.63
C THR A 102 -6.40 -13.68 7.16
N VAL A 103 -7.69 -13.84 6.91
CA VAL A 103 -8.76 -13.01 7.50
C VAL A 103 -9.55 -13.88 8.46
N SER A 104 -9.68 -13.44 9.71
CA SER A 104 -10.43 -14.13 10.76
C SER A 104 -11.44 -13.20 11.41
N PHE A 105 -12.44 -13.80 12.06
CA PHE A 105 -13.57 -13.10 12.68
C PHE A 105 -13.64 -13.51 14.15
N GLY A 106 -13.72 -12.54 15.06
CA GLY A 106 -13.93 -12.79 16.49
C GLY A 106 -15.40 -13.04 16.87
N GLN A 107 -16.28 -13.16 15.87
CA GLN A 107 -17.72 -13.36 16.04
C GLN A 107 -18.26 -14.37 15.00
N PRO A 108 -19.48 -14.91 15.20
CA PRO A 108 -20.13 -15.74 14.20
C PRO A 108 -20.38 -14.97 12.89
N VAL A 109 -19.96 -15.56 11.77
CA VAL A 109 -20.16 -15.03 10.42
C VAL A 109 -20.60 -16.20 9.55
N THR A 110 -21.63 -16.02 8.73
CA THR A 110 -22.14 -17.11 7.87
C THR A 110 -21.12 -17.46 6.78
N GLU A 111 -21.20 -18.68 6.23
CA GLU A 111 -20.30 -19.08 5.14
C GLU A 111 -20.46 -18.17 3.90
N GLU A 112 -21.69 -17.75 3.57
CA GLU A 112 -21.93 -16.80 2.49
C GLU A 112 -21.23 -15.44 2.74
N GLN A 113 -21.28 -14.93 3.97
CA GLN A 113 -20.56 -13.72 4.35
C GLN A 113 -19.05 -13.92 4.25
N LYS A 114 -18.51 -15.04 4.74
CA LYS A 114 -17.08 -15.36 4.66
C LYS A 114 -16.59 -15.42 3.22
N GLU A 115 -17.30 -16.14 2.34
CA GLU A 115 -16.97 -16.25 0.92
C GLU A 115 -16.95 -14.87 0.26
N LYS A 116 -17.95 -14.03 0.57
CA LYS A 116 -18.03 -12.69 0.01
C LYS A 116 -16.93 -11.78 0.51
N LEU A 117 -16.65 -11.79 1.81
CA LEU A 117 -15.58 -10.99 2.42
C LEU A 117 -14.21 -11.44 1.92
N LEU A 118 -13.98 -12.74 1.76
CA LEU A 118 -12.74 -13.25 1.17
C LEU A 118 -12.57 -12.76 -0.27
N TRP A 119 -13.64 -12.78 -1.08
CA TRP A 119 -13.60 -12.23 -2.44
C TRP A 119 -13.28 -10.73 -2.44
N ILE A 120 -13.89 -9.95 -1.53
CA ILE A 120 -13.60 -8.52 -1.39
C ILE A 120 -12.13 -8.29 -1.00
N ALA A 121 -11.61 -9.04 -0.02
CA ALA A 121 -10.22 -8.96 0.40
C ALA A 121 -9.26 -9.25 -0.77
N LYS A 122 -9.56 -10.27 -1.60
CA LYS A 122 -8.77 -10.58 -2.81
C LYS A 122 -8.77 -9.46 -3.85
N ASN A 123 -9.76 -8.56 -3.80
CA ASN A 123 -9.97 -7.52 -4.79
C ASN A 123 -9.79 -6.09 -4.24
N CYS A 124 -9.22 -5.92 -3.05
CA CYS A 124 -8.92 -4.59 -2.52
C CYS A 124 -7.86 -3.90 -3.40
N PRO A 125 -7.83 -2.56 -3.47
CA PRO A 125 -6.89 -1.82 -4.31
C PRO A 125 -5.42 -2.26 -4.18
N ALA A 126 -4.92 -2.46 -2.95
CA ALA A 126 -3.56 -2.92 -2.72
C ALA A 126 -3.30 -4.35 -3.23
N ALA A 127 -4.28 -5.27 -3.09
CA ALA A 127 -4.16 -6.61 -3.65
C ALA A 127 -4.08 -6.58 -5.18
N LYS A 128 -4.90 -5.74 -5.83
CA LYS A 128 -4.86 -5.55 -7.28
C LYS A 128 -3.53 -4.96 -7.76
N LEU A 129 -2.96 -4.02 -7.01
CA LEU A 129 -1.63 -3.48 -7.28
C LEU A 129 -0.57 -4.59 -7.23
N LEU A 130 -0.55 -5.37 -6.14
CA LEU A 130 0.47 -6.41 -5.89
C LEU A 130 0.33 -7.64 -6.80
N GLN A 131 -0.84 -7.87 -7.37
CA GLN A 131 -1.11 -8.96 -8.34
C GLN A 131 -0.95 -8.52 -9.79
N GLY A 132 -0.78 -7.22 -10.02
CA GLY A 132 -0.60 -6.65 -11.35
C GLY A 132 0.84 -6.75 -11.84
N GLU A 133 1.06 -6.27 -13.06
CA GLU A 133 2.40 -6.00 -13.57
C GLU A 133 2.93 -4.71 -12.91
N ILE A 134 4.07 -4.82 -12.25
CA ILE A 134 4.73 -3.70 -11.56
C ILE A 134 6.06 -3.44 -12.25
N VAL A 135 6.22 -2.23 -12.76
CA VAL A 135 7.48 -1.73 -13.34
C VAL A 135 7.99 -0.61 -12.45
N ILE A 136 9.27 -0.67 -12.07
CA ILE A 136 9.95 0.38 -11.31
C ILE A 136 10.99 1.01 -12.23
N GLU A 137 10.73 2.23 -12.66
CA GLU A 137 11.69 3.05 -13.41
C GLU A 137 12.51 3.90 -12.44
N SER A 138 13.80 4.09 -12.73
CA SER A 138 14.72 4.80 -11.84
C SER A 138 15.58 5.78 -12.62
N TYR A 139 15.72 6.99 -12.07
CA TYR A 139 16.45 8.10 -12.69
C TYR A 139 17.30 8.80 -11.63
N LEU A 140 18.44 9.34 -12.03
CA LEU A 140 19.25 10.27 -11.22
C LEU A 140 18.86 11.71 -11.56
N SER A 141 18.86 12.60 -10.56
CA SER A 141 18.57 14.03 -10.71
C SER A 141 19.55 14.83 -9.86
N ASP A 142 20.03 15.96 -10.39
CA ASP A 142 20.81 16.95 -9.64
C ASP A 142 19.92 17.92 -8.84
N ASP A 143 18.60 17.89 -9.06
CA ASP A 143 17.62 18.68 -8.32
C ASP A 143 17.15 17.95 -7.06
N ALA A 144 17.64 18.38 -5.91
CA ALA A 144 17.25 17.87 -4.59
C ALA A 144 15.97 18.51 -4.03
N THR A 145 15.30 19.39 -4.78
CA THR A 145 14.17 20.19 -4.29
C THR A 145 12.80 19.62 -4.62
N VAL A 146 12.72 18.39 -5.14
CA VAL A 146 11.44 17.73 -5.48
C VAL A 146 10.52 17.76 -4.24
N PRO A 147 9.46 18.58 -4.26
CA PRO A 147 8.67 18.76 -3.07
C PRO A 147 7.78 17.54 -2.91
N ALA A 148 7.81 16.91 -1.74
CA ALA A 148 6.61 16.21 -1.30
C ALA A 148 5.47 17.23 -1.29
N GLY A 149 4.25 16.78 -1.53
CA GLY A 149 3.21 17.66 -1.07
C GLY A 149 1.82 17.10 -0.94
N THR A 150 0.99 18.07 -0.65
CA THR A 150 -0.38 17.94 -0.21
C THR A 150 -1.31 17.62 -1.37
N GLY A 151 -2.30 16.79 -1.11
CA GLY A 151 -3.38 16.47 -2.01
C GLY A 151 -3.96 15.10 -1.72
N ASP A 152 -5.21 14.88 -2.14
CA ASP A 152 -5.91 13.63 -1.89
C ASP A 152 -5.52 12.54 -2.89
N TYR A 153 -5.68 11.30 -2.44
CA TYR A 153 -5.63 10.11 -3.30
C TYR A 153 -7.07 9.61 -3.49
N PRO A 154 -7.55 9.43 -4.74
CA PRO A 154 -6.92 9.86 -6.00
C PRO A 154 -7.00 11.40 -6.20
N PRO A 155 -6.22 12.00 -7.12
CA PRO A 155 -6.27 13.44 -7.42
C PRO A 155 -7.64 13.85 -7.95
N ALA A 156 -8.10 15.06 -7.60
CA ALA A 156 -9.36 15.61 -8.08
C ALA A 156 -9.42 15.76 -9.61
N ASP A 157 -8.24 15.92 -10.24
CA ASP A 157 -8.01 16.09 -11.67
C ASP A 157 -7.36 14.84 -12.30
N ALA A 158 -7.72 13.62 -11.86
CA ALA A 158 -7.24 12.35 -12.43
C ALA A 158 -7.67 12.09 -13.91
N GLY A 159 -7.55 13.12 -14.75
CA GLY A 159 -7.70 13.17 -16.19
C GLY A 159 -6.36 13.49 -16.85
N ILE A 160 -5.89 12.52 -17.64
CA ILE A 160 -5.05 12.68 -18.84
C ILE A 160 -3.72 13.42 -18.60
N MET A 161 -2.66 12.67 -18.29
CA MET A 161 -1.32 13.11 -18.70
C MET A 161 -1.21 12.88 -20.21
N ASN A 162 -1.17 13.96 -20.99
CA ASN A 162 -0.71 13.88 -22.38
C ASN A 162 0.80 13.71 -22.32
N GLU A 163 1.31 12.55 -22.76
CA GLU A 163 2.73 12.39 -23.05
C GLU A 163 3.12 13.47 -24.06
N SER A 164 3.85 14.46 -23.58
CA SER A 164 4.54 15.45 -24.39
C SER A 164 6.01 15.36 -23.99
N LEU A 165 6.73 14.44 -24.63
CA LEU A 165 8.14 14.53 -25.03
C LEU A 165 8.43 13.36 -25.97
#